data_AF-A0A7S0RZU4-F1
#
_entry.id   AF-A0A7S0RZU4-F1
#
_cell.length_a   1.000
_cell.length_b   1.000
_cell.length_c   1.000
_cell.angle_alpha   90.00
_cell.angle_beta   90.00
_cell.angle_gamma   90.00
#
_symmetry.space_group_name_H-M   'P 1'
#
loop_
_entity.id
_entity.type
_entity.pdbx_description
1 polymer ?
#
loop_
_entity_poly.entity_id
_entity_poly.type
_entity_poly.pdbx_seq_one_letter_code
_entity_poly.pdbx_strand_id
1 'polypeptide(L)'
;ASASGAALQLQAPPHVAGAVGSGHGGQGGNAGVPEGPSVMELALLNTGEVASAQALAGTAVAALCWPDADGANKATNVCRYLVALGQRLPALEPFVCGPLLQLGLMCLTMVHTATIQAEVLQLLRALLAAYLPRPQGGAIARQTLTTTLKLSPDVIASFESQFSTVGAEKDKRNLIKTLVAQAGGEEVRKLLASVSKIQPANAVGNAAAAAAAGQRHQAGKPRPPPDTADADAAVSNWIFNAIFT
;
A
#
# COMPACT_ATOMS: atom_id res chain seq x y z
N ALA A 1 -52.14 -37.11 -12.54
CA ALA A 1 -51.00 -36.73 -11.67
C ALA A 1 -50.42 -35.44 -12.21
N SER A 2 -50.85 -34.30 -11.65
CA SER A 2 -50.34 -32.97 -12.03
C SER A 2 -49.45 -32.47 -10.91
N ALA A 3 -48.17 -32.24 -11.24
CA ALA A 3 -47.19 -31.67 -10.33
C ALA A 3 -47.40 -30.15 -10.25
N SER A 4 -47.65 -29.64 -9.05
CA SER A 4 -47.74 -28.21 -8.76
C SER A 4 -46.35 -27.70 -8.38
N GLY A 5 -45.83 -26.73 -9.13
CA GLY A 5 -44.54 -26.10 -8.90
C GLY A 5 -44.61 -25.08 -7.76
N ALA A 6 -43.74 -25.23 -6.76
CA ALA A 6 -43.54 -24.25 -5.71
C ALA A 6 -42.46 -23.24 -6.16
N ALA A 7 -42.87 -22.00 -6.38
CA ALA A 7 -41.96 -20.88 -6.61
C ALA A 7 -41.35 -20.43 -5.27
N LEU A 8 -40.03 -20.56 -5.13
CA LEU A 8 -39.25 -19.97 -4.06
C LEU A 8 -39.20 -18.45 -4.25
N GLN A 9 -39.96 -17.73 -3.45
CA GLN A 9 -39.98 -16.27 -3.41
C GLN A 9 -38.75 -15.78 -2.61
N LEU A 10 -37.74 -15.28 -3.32
CA LEU A 10 -36.55 -14.65 -2.73
C LEU A 10 -36.96 -13.29 -2.13
N GLN A 11 -36.99 -13.19 -0.80
CA GLN A 11 -37.31 -11.95 -0.11
C GLN A 11 -36.04 -11.14 0.10
N ALA A 12 -35.95 -9.97 -0.55
CA ALA A 12 -34.83 -9.05 -0.41
C ALA A 12 -34.81 -8.42 1.01
N PRO A 13 -33.62 -8.25 1.64
CA PRO A 13 -33.50 -7.59 2.93
C PRO A 13 -33.75 -6.07 2.82
N PRO A 14 -34.23 -5.42 3.90
CA PRO A 14 -34.54 -4.00 3.90
C PRO A 14 -33.29 -3.13 3.76
N HIS A 15 -33.38 -2.14 2.89
CA HIS A 15 -32.36 -1.11 2.65
C HIS A 15 -32.08 -0.31 3.94
N VAL A 16 -30.85 -0.41 4.44
CA VAL A 16 -30.32 0.54 5.44
C VAL A 16 -29.75 1.73 4.66
N ALA A 17 -30.43 2.87 4.75
CA ALA A 17 -29.97 4.14 4.20
C ALA A 17 -28.76 4.63 5.02
N GLY A 18 -27.55 4.34 4.54
CA GLY A 18 -26.31 4.93 5.04
C GLY A 18 -26.10 6.31 4.42
N ALA A 19 -26.29 7.37 5.21
CA ALA A 19 -26.00 8.73 4.82
C ALA A 19 -24.51 8.92 4.51
N VAL A 20 -24.18 9.21 3.25
CA VAL A 20 -22.84 9.61 2.81
C VAL A 20 -22.71 11.11 3.07
N GLY A 21 -22.13 11.47 4.21
CA GLY A 21 -21.79 12.86 4.52
C GLY A 21 -20.50 13.27 3.80
N SER A 22 -20.63 14.08 2.75
CA SER A 22 -19.52 14.85 2.18
C SER A 22 -19.18 16.00 3.12
N GLY A 23 -18.13 15.84 3.93
CA GLY A 23 -17.56 16.88 4.79
C GLY A 23 -16.23 17.40 4.25
N HIS A 24 -16.23 18.64 3.75
CA HIS A 24 -15.05 19.41 3.40
C HIS A 24 -14.46 20.07 4.67
N GLY A 25 -13.14 19.94 4.87
CA GLY A 25 -12.29 20.85 5.67
C GLY A 25 -12.36 20.73 7.20
N GLY A 26 -11.20 20.52 7.85
CA GLY A 26 -11.12 20.71 9.31
C GLY A 26 -9.96 20.01 10.01
N GLN A 27 -8.83 20.70 10.04
CA GLN A 27 -7.71 20.63 10.96
C GLN A 27 -8.00 20.11 12.39
N GLY A 28 -7.17 19.16 12.86
CA GLY A 28 -6.68 19.07 14.24
C GLY A 28 -7.70 18.84 15.37
N GLY A 29 -8.02 17.58 15.64
CA GLY A 29 -8.71 17.20 16.88
C GLY A 29 -8.50 15.72 17.17
N ASN A 30 -7.76 15.42 18.24
CA ASN A 30 -7.62 14.08 18.81
C ASN A 30 -8.96 13.69 19.46
N ALA A 31 -9.98 13.44 18.64
CA ALA A 31 -11.31 13.04 19.09
C ALA A 31 -11.27 11.54 19.40
N GLY A 32 -11.64 11.19 20.63
CA GLY A 32 -11.66 9.82 21.14
C GLY A 32 -12.32 8.88 20.15
N VAL A 33 -11.55 7.87 19.73
CA VAL A 33 -12.03 6.77 18.91
C VAL A 33 -13.17 6.10 19.68
N PRO A 34 -14.37 5.93 19.10
CA PRO A 34 -15.43 5.19 19.77
C PRO A 34 -14.95 3.76 20.06
N GLU A 35 -14.94 3.35 21.32
CA GLU A 35 -14.53 2.01 21.81
C GLU A 35 -15.53 0.90 21.42
N GLY A 36 -16.28 1.07 20.33
CA GLY A 36 -17.20 0.08 19.81
C GLY A 36 -16.59 -0.71 18.64
N PRO A 37 -16.95 -1.99 18.46
CA PRO A 37 -16.59 -2.71 17.24
C PRO A 37 -17.14 -1.94 16.04
N SER A 38 -16.28 -1.68 15.05
CA SER A 38 -16.72 -0.99 13.84
C SER A 38 -17.80 -1.82 13.13
N VAL A 39 -18.63 -1.21 12.28
CA VAL A 39 -19.64 -1.94 11.49
C VAL A 39 -19.00 -3.08 10.68
N MET A 40 -17.75 -2.92 10.23
CA MET A 40 -16.98 -3.96 9.55
C MET A 40 -16.59 -5.09 10.51
N GLU A 41 -16.14 -4.76 11.71
CA GLU A 41 -15.82 -5.73 12.75
C GLU A 41 -17.09 -6.49 13.17
N LEU A 42 -18.21 -5.78 13.34
CA LEU A 42 -19.51 -6.37 13.65
C LEU A 42 -19.99 -7.28 12.51
N ALA A 43 -19.84 -6.87 11.25
CA ALA A 43 -20.18 -7.69 10.09
C ALA A 43 -19.32 -8.96 10.05
N LEU A 44 -18.00 -8.83 10.21
CA LEU A 44 -17.09 -9.99 10.20
C LEU A 44 -17.31 -10.93 11.39
N LEU A 45 -17.61 -10.39 12.56
CA LEU A 45 -17.94 -11.18 13.75
C LEU A 45 -19.32 -11.84 13.64
N ASN A 46 -20.32 -11.18 13.03
CA ASN A 46 -21.69 -11.68 12.95
C ASN A 46 -21.94 -12.62 11.77
N THR A 47 -21.32 -12.38 10.60
CA THR A 47 -21.52 -13.21 9.41
C THR A 47 -20.45 -14.29 9.24
N GLY A 48 -19.28 -14.12 9.87
CA GLY A 48 -18.14 -15.01 9.67
C GLY A 48 -17.58 -15.00 8.24
N GLU A 49 -18.06 -14.10 7.37
CA GLU A 49 -17.69 -14.08 5.96
C GLU A 49 -16.35 -13.37 5.75
N VAL A 50 -15.27 -14.15 5.81
CA VAL A 50 -13.92 -13.74 5.45
C VAL A 50 -13.87 -13.18 4.01
N ALA A 51 -14.77 -13.64 3.14
CA ALA A 51 -14.91 -13.17 1.76
C ALA A 51 -15.13 -11.66 1.65
N SER A 52 -15.91 -11.03 2.55
CA SER A 52 -16.16 -9.60 2.52
C SER A 52 -14.91 -8.79 2.90
N ALA A 53 -14.13 -9.26 3.88
CA ALA A 53 -12.84 -8.65 4.22
C ALA A 53 -11.84 -8.77 3.06
N GLN A 54 -11.81 -9.93 2.40
CA GLN A 54 -10.96 -10.15 1.22
C GLN A 54 -11.37 -9.27 0.05
N ALA A 55 -12.67 -9.11 -0.21
CA ALA A 55 -13.17 -8.21 -1.24
C ALA A 55 -12.79 -6.75 -0.94
N LEU A 56 -13.03 -6.29 0.29
CA LEU A 56 -12.62 -4.94 0.72
C LEU A 56 -11.12 -4.72 0.54
N ALA A 57 -10.31 -5.69 0.98
CA ALA A 57 -8.87 -5.63 0.85
C ALA A 57 -8.40 -5.63 -0.60
N GLY A 58 -9.01 -6.45 -1.45
CA GLY A 58 -8.75 -6.48 -2.89
C GLY A 58 -9.05 -5.13 -3.54
N THR A 59 -10.18 -4.50 -3.19
CA THR A 59 -10.51 -3.15 -3.65
C THR A 59 -9.54 -2.10 -3.11
N ALA A 60 -9.19 -2.14 -1.82
CA ALA A 60 -8.24 -1.21 -1.23
C ALA A 60 -6.88 -1.33 -1.90
N VAL A 61 -6.38 -2.55 -2.12
CA VAL A 61 -5.12 -2.77 -2.85
C VAL A 61 -5.21 -2.25 -4.28
N ALA A 62 -6.29 -2.56 -5.01
CA ALA A 62 -6.45 -2.07 -6.38
C ALA A 62 -6.39 -0.54 -6.44
N ALA A 63 -6.94 0.13 -5.41
CA ALA A 63 -6.88 1.58 -5.27
C ALA A 63 -5.48 2.11 -4.90
N LEU A 64 -4.57 1.30 -4.34
CA LEU A 64 -3.16 1.70 -4.16
C LEU A 64 -2.42 1.87 -5.48
N CYS A 65 -2.89 1.19 -6.54
CA CYS A 65 -2.32 1.28 -7.88
C CYS A 65 -2.90 2.45 -8.69
N TRP A 66 -3.86 3.19 -8.14
CA TRP A 66 -4.42 4.36 -8.84
C TRP A 66 -3.42 5.52 -8.84
N PRO A 67 -3.37 6.33 -9.91
CA PRO A 67 -2.47 7.49 -9.97
C PRO A 67 -2.90 8.65 -9.05
N ASP A 68 -3.97 8.50 -8.28
CA ASP A 68 -4.49 9.48 -7.34
C ASP A 68 -3.92 9.26 -5.93
N ALA A 69 -3.16 10.24 -5.43
CA ALA A 69 -2.55 10.20 -4.11
C ALA A 69 -3.59 10.19 -2.97
N ASP A 70 -4.75 10.84 -3.14
CA ASP A 70 -5.80 10.87 -2.12
C ASP A 70 -6.47 9.48 -1.99
N GLY A 71 -6.82 8.88 -3.13
CA GLY A 71 -7.29 7.50 -3.22
C GLY A 71 -6.30 6.50 -2.61
N ALA A 72 -5.02 6.61 -2.94
CA ALA A 72 -3.96 5.75 -2.39
C ALA A 72 -3.80 5.91 -0.86
N ASN A 73 -3.92 7.13 -0.33
CA ASN A 73 -3.89 7.38 1.12
C ASN A 73 -5.09 6.72 1.82
N LYS A 74 -6.31 6.93 1.30
CA LYS A 74 -7.54 6.29 1.83
C LYS A 74 -7.44 4.76 1.79
N ALA A 75 -6.99 4.21 0.67
CA ALA A 75 -6.74 2.79 0.49
C ALA A 75 -5.72 2.26 1.52
N THR A 76 -4.61 2.98 1.71
CA THR A 76 -3.57 2.63 2.70
C THR A 76 -4.15 2.59 4.11
N ASN A 77 -5.01 3.54 4.48
CA ASN A 77 -5.66 3.56 5.79
C ASN A 77 -6.60 2.37 5.98
N VAL A 78 -7.33 1.95 4.94
CA VAL A 78 -8.15 0.73 4.97
C VAL A 78 -7.26 -0.51 5.13
N CYS A 79 -6.14 -0.61 4.40
CA CYS A 79 -5.19 -1.70 4.56
C CYS A 79 -4.61 -1.74 5.98
N ARG A 80 -4.22 -0.60 6.56
CA ARG A 80 -3.74 -0.53 7.96
C ARG A 80 -4.81 -0.95 8.96
N TYR A 81 -6.06 -0.57 8.72
CA TYR A 81 -7.19 -1.04 9.53
C TYR A 81 -7.32 -2.56 9.47
N LEU A 82 -7.17 -3.18 8.28
CA LEU A 82 -7.16 -4.64 8.13
C LEU A 82 -5.97 -5.31 8.83
N VAL A 83 -4.79 -4.68 8.86
CA VAL A 83 -3.64 -5.16 9.65
C VAL A 83 -3.99 -5.19 11.14
N ALA A 84 -4.54 -4.10 11.67
CA ALA A 84 -4.95 -4.04 13.07
C ALA A 84 -6.06 -5.05 13.37
N LEU A 85 -7.03 -5.19 12.46
CA LEU A 85 -8.11 -6.15 12.60
C LEU A 85 -7.62 -7.60 12.59
N GLY A 86 -6.67 -7.93 11.71
CA GLY A 86 -6.09 -9.27 11.65
C GLY A 86 -5.24 -9.63 12.89
N GLN A 87 -4.81 -8.66 13.70
CA GLN A 87 -4.19 -8.94 15.01
C GLN A 87 -5.23 -9.40 16.03
N ARG A 88 -6.48 -8.89 15.90
CA ARG A 88 -7.61 -9.23 16.77
C ARG A 88 -8.34 -10.50 16.30
N LEU A 89 -8.34 -10.73 14.98
CA LEU A 89 -9.02 -11.85 14.32
C LEU A 89 -8.00 -12.77 13.63
N PRO A 90 -7.57 -13.88 14.28
CA PRO A 90 -6.60 -14.82 13.71
C PRO A 90 -7.03 -15.42 12.36
N ALA A 91 -8.34 -15.49 12.08
CA ALA A 91 -8.86 -15.96 10.79
C ALA A 91 -8.44 -15.07 9.60
N LEU A 92 -8.16 -13.78 9.83
CA LEU A 92 -7.68 -12.86 8.80
C LEU A 92 -6.16 -12.95 8.57
N GLU A 93 -5.41 -13.53 9.51
CA GLU A 93 -3.95 -13.53 9.51
C GLU A 93 -3.34 -14.13 8.24
N PRO A 94 -3.83 -15.27 7.69
CA PRO A 94 -3.30 -15.81 6.43
C PRO A 94 -3.49 -14.87 5.24
N PHE A 95 -4.60 -14.12 5.23
CA PHE A 95 -4.88 -13.15 4.18
C PHE A 95 -3.97 -11.92 4.30
N VAL A 96 -3.80 -11.41 5.51
CA VAL A 96 -2.98 -10.22 5.79
C VAL A 96 -1.49 -10.49 5.54
N CYS A 97 -0.98 -11.63 6.00
CA CYS A 97 0.43 -12.01 5.84
C CYS A 97 0.77 -12.53 4.45
N GLY A 98 -0.22 -13.06 3.71
CA GLY A 98 -0.04 -13.60 2.38
C GLY A 98 -0.41 -12.57 1.30
N PRO A 99 -1.64 -12.61 0.77
CA PRO A 99 -2.12 -11.72 -0.29
C PRO A 99 -1.84 -10.23 -0.05
N LEU A 100 -2.18 -9.68 1.12
CA LEU A 100 -2.03 -8.24 1.35
C LEU A 100 -0.54 -7.80 1.37
N LEU A 101 0.33 -8.62 1.98
CA LEU A 101 1.78 -8.38 1.96
C LEU A 101 2.34 -8.48 0.54
N GLN A 102 1.99 -9.54 -0.20
CA GLN A 102 2.41 -9.74 -1.59
C GLN A 102 2.00 -8.54 -2.46
N LEU A 103 0.75 -8.12 -2.35
CA LEU A 103 0.22 -7.00 -3.12
C LEU A 103 0.88 -5.67 -2.75
N GLY A 104 1.18 -5.43 -1.47
CA GLY A 104 1.95 -4.27 -1.05
C GLY A 104 3.36 -4.24 -1.66
N LEU A 105 4.04 -5.39 -1.72
CA LEU A 105 5.36 -5.52 -2.35
C LEU A 105 5.29 -5.27 -3.86
N MET A 106 4.26 -5.79 -4.53
CA MET A 106 4.02 -5.54 -5.96
C MET A 106 3.65 -4.08 -6.23
N CYS A 107 2.89 -3.45 -5.34
CA CYS A 107 2.54 -2.04 -5.48
C CYS A 107 3.81 -1.16 -5.49
N LEU A 108 4.82 -1.45 -4.65
CA LEU A 108 6.09 -0.71 -4.65
C LEU A 108 6.80 -0.66 -6.00
N THR A 109 6.64 -1.67 -6.85
CA THR A 109 7.26 -1.69 -8.19
C THR A 109 6.45 -0.93 -9.23
N MET A 110 5.18 -0.62 -8.93
CA MET A 110 4.28 0.12 -9.81
C MET A 110 4.09 1.58 -9.39
N VAL A 111 4.59 2.00 -8.23
CA VAL A 111 4.32 3.35 -7.73
C VAL A 111 4.96 4.44 -8.60
N HIS A 112 4.11 5.36 -9.07
CA HIS A 112 4.52 6.49 -9.90
C HIS A 112 4.91 7.77 -9.13
N THR A 113 4.60 7.87 -7.83
CA THR A 113 4.86 9.09 -7.01
C THR A 113 5.49 8.80 -5.66
N ALA A 114 6.28 9.76 -5.14
CA ALA A 114 6.94 9.65 -3.84
C ALA A 114 5.98 9.52 -2.67
N THR A 115 4.83 10.19 -2.76
CA THR A 115 3.79 10.15 -1.73
C THR A 115 3.19 8.75 -1.62
N ILE A 116 2.76 8.15 -2.73
CA ILE A 116 2.19 6.80 -2.74
C ILE A 116 3.24 5.79 -2.24
N GLN A 117 4.51 5.96 -2.63
CA GLN A 117 5.56 5.02 -2.26
C GLN A 117 5.81 5.05 -0.75
N ALA A 118 5.79 6.24 -0.15
CA ALA A 118 5.91 6.40 1.29
C ALA A 118 4.75 5.73 2.05
N GLU A 119 3.52 5.86 1.55
CA GLU A 119 2.34 5.23 2.13
C GLU A 119 2.40 3.70 2.08
N VAL A 120 2.76 3.13 0.92
CA VAL A 120 2.93 1.68 0.73
C VAL A 120 4.06 1.13 1.60
N LEU A 121 5.21 1.82 1.69
CA LEU A 121 6.29 1.42 2.59
C LEU A 121 5.87 1.45 4.06
N GLN A 122 5.06 2.44 4.44
CA GLN A 122 4.55 2.55 5.81
C GLN A 122 3.54 1.43 6.11
N LEU A 123 2.74 0.99 5.13
CA LEU A 123 1.89 -0.19 5.24
C LEU A 123 2.71 -1.48 5.39
N LEU A 124 3.69 -1.71 4.52
CA LEU A 124 4.56 -2.89 4.58
C LEU A 124 5.32 -2.97 5.91
N ARG A 125 5.80 -1.84 6.40
CA ARG A 125 6.42 -1.77 7.72
C ARG A 125 5.44 -2.17 8.83
N ALA A 126 4.20 -1.67 8.80
CA ALA A 126 3.18 -2.03 9.78
C ALA A 126 2.86 -3.53 9.76
N LEU A 127 2.71 -4.13 8.56
CA LEU A 127 2.52 -5.57 8.37
C LEU A 127 3.68 -6.38 8.97
N LEU A 128 4.91 -6.08 8.55
CA LEU A 128 6.08 -6.83 8.97
C LEU A 128 6.34 -6.68 10.47
N ALA A 129 6.18 -5.49 11.03
CA ALA A 129 6.33 -5.26 12.47
C ALA A 129 5.26 -5.99 13.30
N ALA A 130 4.04 -6.10 12.77
CA ALA A 130 2.94 -6.78 13.42
C ALA A 130 3.09 -8.31 13.42
N TYR A 131 3.53 -8.88 12.30
CA TYR A 131 3.39 -10.32 12.06
C TYR A 131 4.71 -11.10 12.01
N LEU A 132 5.85 -10.50 11.68
CA LEU A 132 7.14 -11.21 11.71
C LEU A 132 7.46 -11.86 13.06
N PRO A 133 7.23 -11.19 14.21
CA PRO A 133 7.50 -11.79 15.52
C PRO A 133 6.55 -12.93 15.90
N ARG A 134 5.42 -13.09 15.17
CA ARG A 134 4.39 -14.09 15.49
C ARG A 134 4.72 -15.42 14.83
N PRO A 135 4.51 -16.57 15.49
CA PRO A 135 4.88 -17.87 14.92
C PRO A 135 4.16 -18.18 13.60
N GLN A 136 2.84 -18.02 13.55
CA GLN A 136 2.02 -18.34 12.39
C GLN A 136 2.15 -17.26 11.30
N GLY A 137 1.83 -16.01 11.62
CA GLY A 137 1.92 -14.89 10.69
C GLY A 137 3.34 -14.66 10.16
N GLY A 138 4.35 -14.86 11.01
CA GLY A 138 5.75 -14.77 10.60
C GLY A 138 6.14 -15.86 9.60
N ALA A 139 5.66 -17.10 9.78
CA ALA A 139 5.91 -18.16 8.81
C ALA A 139 5.28 -17.84 7.44
N ILE A 140 4.05 -17.31 7.44
CA ILE A 140 3.36 -16.92 6.21
C ILE A 140 4.06 -15.71 5.56
N ALA A 141 4.41 -14.69 6.35
CA ALA A 141 5.10 -13.50 5.85
C ALA A 141 6.47 -13.86 5.24
N ARG A 142 7.25 -14.73 5.88
CA ARG A 142 8.51 -15.27 5.33
C ARG A 142 8.27 -15.98 4.01
N GLN A 143 7.30 -16.88 3.97
CA GLN A 143 6.98 -17.61 2.74
C GLN A 143 6.62 -16.64 1.62
N THR A 144 5.80 -15.63 1.90
CA THR A 144 5.41 -14.60 0.94
C THR A 144 6.59 -13.75 0.47
N LEU A 145 7.51 -13.39 1.37
CA LEU A 145 8.74 -12.70 0.98
C LEU A 145 9.59 -13.59 0.07
N THR A 146 9.78 -14.87 0.40
CA THR A 146 10.52 -15.84 -0.41
C THR A 146 9.90 -15.98 -1.81
N THR A 147 8.59 -16.21 -1.90
CA THR A 147 7.92 -16.49 -3.18
C THR A 147 7.82 -15.26 -4.04
N THR A 148 7.49 -14.11 -3.45
CA THR A 148 7.31 -12.87 -4.18
C THR A 148 8.68 -12.36 -4.62
N LEU A 149 9.63 -12.23 -3.71
CA LEU A 149 10.91 -11.58 -4.00
C LEU A 149 12.00 -12.56 -4.50
N LYS A 150 11.69 -13.86 -4.63
CA LYS A 150 12.64 -14.93 -5.04
C LYS A 150 13.94 -14.89 -4.21
N LEU A 151 13.84 -14.55 -2.92
CA LEU A 151 15.00 -14.40 -2.01
C LEU A 151 15.39 -15.72 -1.37
N SER A 152 16.68 -15.88 -1.04
CA SER A 152 17.15 -17.02 -0.27
C SER A 152 16.73 -16.91 1.21
N PRO A 153 16.58 -18.05 1.92
CA PRO A 153 16.25 -18.05 3.35
C PRO A 153 17.24 -17.25 4.20
N ASP A 154 18.54 -17.27 3.86
CA ASP A 154 19.59 -16.55 4.59
C ASP A 154 19.42 -15.02 4.52
N VAL A 155 19.02 -14.51 3.35
CA VAL A 155 18.74 -13.08 3.17
C VAL A 155 17.54 -12.66 4.01
N ILE A 156 16.50 -13.49 4.06
CA ILE A 156 15.32 -13.23 4.87
C ILE A 156 15.65 -13.25 6.36
N ALA A 157 16.40 -14.25 6.83
CA ALA A 157 16.84 -14.32 8.23
C ALA A 157 17.68 -13.09 8.64
N SER A 158 18.60 -12.66 7.77
CA SER A 158 19.39 -11.44 7.99
C SER A 158 18.51 -10.19 8.03
N PHE A 159 17.54 -10.08 7.12
CA PHE A 159 16.58 -8.99 7.12
C PHE A 159 15.74 -8.97 8.40
N GLU A 160 15.20 -10.10 8.86
CA GLU A 160 14.42 -10.20 10.10
C GLU A 160 15.24 -9.78 11.33
N SER A 161 16.50 -10.22 11.41
CA SER A 161 17.41 -9.83 12.48
C SER A 161 17.65 -8.32 12.49
N GLN A 162 17.84 -7.70 11.32
CA GLN A 162 18.03 -6.25 11.22
C GLN A 162 16.71 -5.50 11.50
N PHE A 163 15.60 -6.00 11.01
CA PHE A 163 14.28 -5.37 11.14
C PHE A 163 13.78 -5.35 12.59
N SER A 164 14.11 -6.37 13.37
CA SER A 164 13.77 -6.47 14.80
C SER A 164 14.65 -5.62 15.70
N THR A 165 15.92 -5.41 15.34
CA THR A 165 16.89 -4.63 16.12
C THR A 165 16.80 -3.14 15.87
N VAL A 166 16.44 -2.72 14.65
CA VAL A 166 16.26 -1.32 14.31
C VAL A 166 15.03 -0.75 15.02
N GLY A 167 15.22 0.29 15.85
CA GLY A 167 14.12 0.99 16.52
C GLY A 167 13.45 2.06 15.65
N ALA A 168 14.21 2.69 14.75
CA ALA A 168 13.72 3.82 13.97
C ALA A 168 12.83 3.38 12.80
N GLU A 169 11.63 3.95 12.74
CA GLU A 169 10.63 3.70 11.70
C GLU A 169 11.14 3.97 10.28
N LYS A 170 11.92 5.05 10.12
CA LYS A 170 12.55 5.42 8.86
C LYS A 170 13.52 4.35 8.37
N ASP A 171 14.30 3.79 9.28
CA ASP A 171 15.33 2.80 8.95
C ASP A 171 14.70 1.45 8.61
N LYS A 172 13.60 1.07 9.28
CA LYS A 172 12.78 -0.09 8.88
C LYS A 172 12.24 0.05 7.45
N ARG A 173 11.74 1.23 7.06
CA ARG A 173 11.33 1.49 5.68
C ARG A 173 12.51 1.40 4.70
N ASN A 174 13.69 1.87 5.09
CA ASN A 174 14.89 1.77 4.27
C ASN A 174 15.36 0.31 4.11
N LEU A 175 15.25 -0.53 5.14
CA LEU A 175 15.51 -1.96 5.06
C LEU A 175 14.56 -2.64 4.07
N ILE A 176 13.25 -2.31 4.11
CA ILE A 176 12.27 -2.83 3.14
C ILE A 176 12.64 -2.41 1.71
N LYS A 177 12.99 -1.12 1.50
CA LYS A 177 13.47 -0.66 0.18
C LYS A 177 14.68 -1.46 -0.29
N THR A 178 15.65 -1.72 0.61
CA THR A 178 16.87 -2.45 0.29
C THR A 178 16.58 -3.90 -0.08
N LEU A 179 15.69 -4.55 0.67
CA LEU A 179 15.23 -5.91 0.40
C LEU A 179 14.57 -6.02 -0.99
N VAL A 180 13.66 -5.11 -1.30
CA VAL A 180 12.97 -5.07 -2.60
C VAL A 180 13.94 -4.73 -3.74
N ALA A 181 14.88 -3.81 -3.52
CA ALA A 181 15.91 -3.48 -4.50
C ALA A 181 16.89 -4.64 -4.76
N GLN A 182 17.13 -5.51 -3.77
CA GLN A 182 17.95 -6.70 -3.92
C GLN A 182 17.25 -7.76 -4.79
N ALA A 183 15.93 -7.89 -4.64
CA ALA A 183 15.11 -8.82 -5.40
C ALA A 183 14.83 -8.36 -6.84
N GLY A 184 14.49 -7.09 -7.03
CA GLY A 184 14.10 -6.53 -8.33
C GLY A 184 15.24 -6.04 -9.21
N GLY A 185 16.49 -6.18 -8.76
CA GLY A 185 17.67 -5.77 -9.51
C GLY A 185 17.80 -4.26 -9.74
N GLU A 186 18.56 -3.88 -10.75
CA GLU A 186 18.95 -2.48 -10.99
C GLU A 186 17.76 -1.59 -11.40
N GLU A 187 16.76 -2.12 -12.10
CA GLU A 187 15.60 -1.33 -12.55
C GLU A 187 14.68 -0.95 -11.38
N VAL A 188 14.38 -1.90 -10.49
CA VAL A 188 13.64 -1.59 -9.25
C VAL A 188 14.45 -0.68 -8.35
N ARG A 189 15.78 -0.86 -8.28
CA ARG A 189 16.65 0.06 -7.54
C ARG A 189 16.58 1.49 -8.09
N LYS A 190 16.60 1.68 -9.41
CA LYS A 190 16.44 2.99 -10.06
C LYS A 190 15.07 3.60 -9.76
N LEU A 191 13.99 2.82 -9.85
CA LEU A 191 12.63 3.28 -9.51
C LEU A 191 12.54 3.74 -8.06
N LEU A 192 13.05 2.94 -7.12
CA LEU A 192 13.03 3.30 -5.70
C LEU A 192 13.89 4.54 -5.40
N ALA A 193 14.98 4.73 -6.15
CA ALA A 193 15.91 5.86 -6.01
C ALA A 193 15.41 7.15 -6.69
N SER A 194 14.79 7.06 -7.88
CA SER A 194 14.23 8.20 -8.62
C SER A 194 13.10 8.84 -7.84
N VAL A 195 12.22 8.02 -7.27
CA VAL A 195 11.12 8.45 -6.43
C VAL A 195 11.62 9.10 -5.13
N SER A 196 12.75 8.64 -4.59
CA SER A 196 13.38 9.25 -3.40
C SER A 196 14.06 10.61 -3.68
N LYS A 197 14.34 10.94 -4.94
CA LYS A 197 14.98 12.22 -5.35
C LYS A 197 13.98 13.32 -5.68
N ILE A 198 12.70 13.00 -5.83
CA ILE A 198 11.62 13.97 -6.07
C ILE A 198 11.12 14.45 -4.70
N GLN A 199 11.96 15.20 -3.99
CA GLN A 199 11.48 16.15 -2.99
C GLN A 199 11.10 17.44 -3.73
N PRO A 200 9.89 18.00 -3.54
CA PRO A 200 9.58 19.28 -4.13
C PRO A 200 10.51 20.33 -3.52
N ALA A 201 11.18 21.09 -4.38
CA ALA A 201 11.79 22.36 -4.01
C ALA A 201 10.68 23.30 -3.53
N ASN A 202 10.27 23.17 -2.27
CA ASN A 202 9.45 24.12 -1.53
C ASN A 202 9.52 23.78 -0.03
N ALA A 203 10.70 24.00 0.55
CA ALA A 203 10.85 24.29 1.96
C ALA A 203 11.53 25.66 2.06
N VAL A 204 10.72 26.69 2.30
CA VAL A 204 11.15 28.05 2.60
C VAL A 204 11.93 28.03 3.92
N GLY A 205 13.11 28.64 3.95
CA GLY A 205 13.84 28.87 5.19
C GLY A 205 15.32 29.23 5.03
N ASN A 206 15.62 30.39 4.44
CA ASN A 206 16.34 31.47 5.13
C ASN A 206 16.80 32.56 4.16
N ALA A 207 16.26 33.76 4.40
CA ALA A 207 16.81 35.01 3.94
C ALA A 207 18.16 35.25 4.63
N ALA A 208 19.25 35.16 3.89
CA ALA A 208 20.45 36.01 4.00
C ALA A 208 21.48 35.57 2.96
N ALA A 209 22.07 36.54 2.28
CA ALA A 209 23.19 36.42 1.34
C ALA A 209 22.89 35.89 -0.07
N ALA A 210 22.50 36.80 -0.97
CA ALA A 210 23.25 37.06 -2.21
C ALA A 210 22.50 38.13 -3.03
N ALA A 211 22.65 39.38 -2.61
CA ALA A 211 22.52 40.49 -3.54
C ALA A 211 23.78 40.53 -4.43
N ALA A 212 23.57 40.92 -5.69
CA ALA A 212 24.55 41.30 -6.72
C ALA A 212 25.10 40.19 -7.64
N ALA A 213 24.45 40.07 -8.80
CA ALA A 213 24.97 39.91 -10.17
C ALA A 213 23.94 39.09 -10.95
N GLY A 214 23.17 39.58 -11.91
CA GLY A 214 23.51 40.46 -13.02
C GLY A 214 22.65 39.97 -14.19
N GLN A 215 21.82 40.83 -14.75
CA GLN A 215 20.97 40.54 -15.91
C GLN A 215 21.82 40.10 -17.11
N ARG A 216 21.37 39.07 -17.86
CA ARG A 216 21.50 39.02 -19.33
C ARG A 216 20.56 37.99 -19.95
N HIS A 217 19.90 38.42 -21.03
CA HIS A 217 19.00 37.70 -21.94
C HIS A 217 19.59 36.41 -22.54
N GLN A 218 18.71 35.43 -22.81
CA GLN A 218 18.41 34.81 -24.13
C GLN A 218 17.46 33.60 -23.95
N ALA A 219 16.26 33.60 -24.54
CA ALA A 219 15.90 33.17 -25.90
C ALA A 219 15.75 31.63 -26.05
N GLY A 220 14.49 31.21 -26.25
CA GLY A 220 14.04 30.05 -27.05
C GLY A 220 14.59 28.65 -26.77
N LYS A 221 13.76 27.75 -26.22
CA LYS A 221 13.85 26.31 -26.50
C LYS A 221 12.48 25.63 -26.39
N PRO A 222 12.17 24.60 -27.22
CA PRO A 222 10.83 24.29 -27.67
C PRO A 222 10.08 23.32 -26.75
N ARG A 223 8.76 23.34 -26.89
CA ARG A 223 7.78 22.45 -26.26
C ARG A 223 8.11 20.98 -26.57
N PRO A 224 8.19 20.08 -25.59
CA PRO A 224 8.28 18.65 -25.86
C PRO A 224 6.95 18.13 -26.43
N PRO A 225 6.98 17.15 -27.36
CA PRO A 225 5.77 16.57 -27.92
C PRO A 225 5.00 15.76 -26.87
N PRO A 226 3.66 15.75 -26.91
CA PRO A 226 2.86 14.85 -26.10
C PRO A 226 2.85 13.49 -26.79
N ASP A 227 3.63 12.50 -26.33
CA ASP A 227 3.47 11.06 -26.68
C ASP A 227 4.46 10.16 -25.89
N THR A 228 4.61 10.35 -24.58
CA THR A 228 5.44 9.45 -23.73
C THR A 228 4.66 8.69 -22.66
N ALA A 229 3.34 8.91 -22.54
CA ALA A 229 2.53 8.22 -21.53
C ALA A 229 2.38 6.71 -21.83
N ASP A 230 2.33 6.32 -23.11
CA ASP A 230 2.16 4.90 -23.49
C ASP A 230 3.45 4.08 -23.37
N ALA A 231 4.62 4.71 -23.52
CA ALA A 231 5.91 4.03 -23.40
C ALA A 231 6.20 3.61 -21.96
N ASP A 232 5.83 4.44 -20.97
CA ASP A 232 6.06 4.17 -19.56
C ASP A 232 5.16 3.03 -19.03
N ALA A 233 3.92 2.98 -19.52
CA ALA A 233 2.98 1.89 -19.23
C ALA A 233 3.46 0.55 -19.83
N ALA A 234 3.98 0.57 -21.06
CA ALA A 234 4.51 -0.64 -21.70
C ALA A 234 5.78 -1.17 -21.02
N VAL A 235 6.68 -0.29 -20.58
CA VAL A 235 7.89 -0.66 -19.82
C VAL A 235 7.53 -1.23 -18.45
N SER A 236 6.57 -0.63 -17.75
CA SER A 236 6.07 -1.15 -16.48
C SER A 236 5.45 -2.54 -16.63
N ASN A 237 4.68 -2.79 -17.68
CA ASN A 237 4.08 -4.11 -17.97
C ASN A 237 5.11 -5.17 -18.39
N TRP A 238 6.20 -4.77 -19.06
CA TRP A 238 7.28 -5.69 -19.43
C TRP A 238 8.17 -6.06 -18.24
N ILE A 239 8.54 -5.09 -17.39
CA ILE A 239 9.29 -5.34 -16.14
C ILE A 239 8.49 -6.29 -15.23
N PHE A 240 7.18 -6.10 -15.17
CA PHE A 240 6.26 -6.98 -14.43
C PHE A 240 6.34 -8.44 -14.90
N ASN A 241 6.29 -8.68 -16.21
CA ASN A 241 6.41 -10.04 -16.76
C ASN A 241 7.82 -10.63 -16.59
N ALA A 242 8.87 -9.83 -16.76
CA ALA A 242 10.25 -10.30 -16.72
C ALA A 242 10.76 -10.67 -15.32
N ILE A 243 10.26 -10.02 -14.26
CA ILE A 243 10.69 -10.30 -12.88
C ILE A 243 9.91 -11.48 -12.26
N PHE A 244 8.63 -11.63 -12.61
CA PHE A 244 7.70 -12.51 -11.88
C PHE A 244 7.08 -13.67 -12.68
N THR A 245 7.45 -13.87 -13.96
CA THR A 245 7.35 -15.19 -14.61
C THR A 245 8.56 -16.07 -14.28
#